data_AF-A0A1H1NA03-F1
#
_entry.id   AF-A0A1H1NA03-F1
#
_cell.length_a   1.000
_cell.length_b   1.000
_cell.length_c   1.000
_cell.angle_alpha   90.00
_cell.angle_beta   90.00
_cell.angle_gamma   90.00
#
_symmetry.space_group_name_H-M   'P 1'
#
loop_
_entity.id
_entity.type
_entity.pdbx_description
1 polymer ?
#
loop_
_entity_poly.entity_id
_entity_poly.type
_entity_poly.pdbx_seq_one_letter_code
_entity_poly.pdbx_strand_id
1 'polypeptide(L)'
;MDLRLARSVLRLDAALPLTAEMIEQAYAHEAWERHPSRYPEGEARQAAETWAGTLAEARSSLLGTISAAPADGPFAPAPRRSLPAGAIIGIVAGGLALIAMLVVGGVFAVGLVSDLTASNGPAPTAGQPQESEGATAAPSDPDVDRVEAWETAFTFPAALEFYSDGRYGHLCGVQYAEGCWESALFTEADCAELEIELGFANNPKALSPERSSTVTESDVVAFDTVPVVFGDDDFDYGWIEDVRCTSK
;
A
#
# COMPACT_ATOMS: atom_id res chain seq x y z
N MET A 1 -5.59 -34.28 -1.29
CA MET A 1 -4.71 -34.15 -2.48
C MET A 1 -3.28 -34.63 -2.17
N ASP A 2 -2.53 -35.16 -3.17
CA ASP A 2 -1.09 -35.45 -3.05
C ASP A 2 -0.27 -34.13 -2.98
N LEU A 3 0.85 -34.12 -2.25
CA LEU A 3 1.64 -32.91 -2.01
C LEU A 3 2.25 -32.30 -3.27
N ARG A 4 2.74 -33.13 -4.20
CA ARG A 4 3.32 -32.64 -5.46
C ARG A 4 2.24 -31.96 -6.30
N LEU A 5 1.05 -32.56 -6.34
CA LEU A 5 -0.10 -31.98 -7.04
C LEU A 5 -0.54 -30.67 -6.38
N ALA A 6 -0.67 -30.64 -5.05
CA ALA A 6 -1.07 -29.44 -4.32
C ALA A 6 -0.09 -28.27 -4.54
N ARG A 7 1.22 -28.52 -4.54
CA ARG A 7 2.22 -27.49 -4.88
C ARG A 7 2.09 -27.01 -6.32
N SER A 8 1.85 -27.91 -7.27
CA SER A 8 1.68 -27.53 -8.67
C SER A 8 0.41 -26.70 -8.91
N VAL A 9 -0.68 -26.99 -8.18
CA VAL A 9 -1.94 -26.24 -8.22
C VAL A 9 -1.74 -24.80 -7.74
N LEU A 10 -0.95 -24.60 -6.67
CA LEU A 10 -0.59 -23.27 -6.15
C LEU A 10 0.67 -22.66 -6.79
N ARG A 11 1.17 -23.25 -7.89
CA ARG A 11 2.41 -22.83 -8.59
C ARG A 11 3.63 -22.64 -7.67
N LEU A 12 3.71 -23.40 -6.58
CA LEU A 12 4.81 -23.35 -5.61
C LEU A 12 6.00 -24.18 -6.09
N ASP A 13 7.21 -23.61 -6.06
CA ASP A 13 8.44 -24.33 -6.42
C ASP A 13 8.68 -25.51 -5.46
N ALA A 14 8.81 -26.72 -5.99
CA ALA A 14 9.03 -27.94 -5.21
C ALA A 14 10.40 -27.96 -4.48
N ALA A 15 11.38 -27.16 -4.90
CA ALA A 15 12.70 -27.09 -4.27
C ALA A 15 12.73 -26.22 -3.01
N LEU A 16 11.75 -25.33 -2.82
CA LEU A 16 11.73 -24.39 -1.70
C LEU A 16 11.08 -25.00 -0.45
N PRO A 17 11.60 -24.68 0.76
CA PRO A 17 10.94 -25.06 2.00
C PRO A 17 9.54 -24.45 2.04
N LEU A 18 8.57 -25.24 2.51
CA LEU A 18 7.18 -24.81 2.57
C LEU A 18 6.93 -24.10 3.90
N THR A 19 6.41 -22.87 3.85
CA THR A 19 5.93 -22.13 5.03
C THR A 19 4.43 -21.86 4.91
N ALA A 20 3.77 -21.64 6.05
CA ALA A 20 2.34 -21.32 6.06
C ALA A 20 2.06 -20.02 5.28
N GLU A 21 2.87 -18.99 5.50
CA GLU A 21 2.78 -17.69 4.82
C GLU A 21 2.88 -17.83 3.29
N MET A 22 3.85 -18.60 2.78
CA MET A 22 3.99 -18.84 1.34
C MET A 22 2.77 -19.56 0.75
N ILE A 23 2.15 -20.49 1.48
CA ILE A 23 0.94 -21.18 1.03
C ILE A 23 -0.23 -20.19 0.94
N GLU A 24 -0.42 -19.36 1.97
CA GLU A 24 -1.52 -18.39 2.01
C GLU A 24 -1.40 -17.35 0.90
N GLN A 25 -0.19 -16.81 0.69
CA GLN A 25 0.07 -15.83 -0.37
C GLN A 25 -0.20 -16.43 -1.76
N ALA A 26 0.28 -17.65 -2.02
CA ALA A 26 0.05 -18.32 -3.30
C ALA A 26 -1.43 -18.69 -3.52
N TYR A 27 -2.14 -19.12 -2.47
CA TYR A 27 -3.59 -19.35 -2.53
C TYR A 27 -4.35 -18.06 -2.86
N ALA A 28 -4.06 -16.96 -2.17
CA ALA A 28 -4.71 -15.68 -2.42
C ALA A 28 -4.50 -15.21 -3.86
N HIS A 29 -3.27 -15.33 -4.38
CA HIS A 29 -2.94 -14.98 -5.75
C HIS A 29 -3.73 -15.81 -6.78
N GLU A 30 -3.71 -17.16 -6.68
CA GLU A 30 -4.45 -18.02 -7.63
C GLU A 30 -5.98 -17.87 -7.51
N ALA A 31 -6.49 -17.67 -6.30
CA ALA A 31 -7.91 -17.46 -6.06
C ALA A 31 -8.39 -16.15 -6.70
N TRP A 32 -7.56 -15.10 -6.67
CA TRP A 32 -7.84 -13.83 -7.32
C TRP A 32 -7.76 -13.93 -8.86
N GLU A 33 -6.72 -14.58 -9.42
CA GLU A 33 -6.54 -14.71 -10.88
C GLU A 33 -7.73 -15.38 -11.58
N ARG A 34 -8.39 -16.33 -10.89
CA ARG A 34 -9.45 -17.17 -11.47
C ARG A 34 -10.75 -17.11 -10.68
N HIS A 35 -11.01 -15.99 -10.03
CA HIS A 35 -12.21 -15.83 -9.21
C HIS A 35 -13.49 -15.97 -10.05
N PRO A 36 -14.53 -16.69 -9.59
CA PRO A 36 -15.78 -16.88 -10.35
C PRO A 36 -16.48 -15.60 -10.79
N SER A 37 -16.36 -14.50 -10.02
CA SER A 37 -16.97 -13.20 -10.39
C SER A 37 -16.39 -12.59 -11.66
N ARG A 38 -15.18 -12.96 -12.07
CA ARG A 38 -14.56 -12.53 -13.34
C ARG A 38 -15.24 -13.16 -14.56
N TYR A 39 -16.14 -14.13 -14.36
CA TYR A 39 -16.88 -14.82 -15.42
C TYR A 39 -18.37 -14.50 -15.28
N PRO A 40 -18.97 -13.76 -16.24
CA PRO A 40 -20.33 -13.25 -16.08
C PRO A 40 -21.36 -14.35 -15.79
N GLU A 41 -21.41 -15.42 -16.58
CA GLU A 41 -22.24 -16.63 -16.35
C GLU A 41 -21.75 -17.81 -17.22
N GLY A 42 -22.28 -19.02 -16.97
CA GLY A 42 -22.16 -20.18 -17.86
C GLY A 42 -21.01 -21.15 -17.54
N GLU A 43 -20.55 -21.89 -18.54
CA GLU A 43 -19.54 -22.96 -18.36
C GLU A 43 -18.22 -22.44 -17.78
N ALA A 44 -17.79 -21.24 -18.17
CA ALA A 44 -16.57 -20.61 -17.66
C ALA A 44 -16.66 -20.31 -16.15
N ARG A 45 -17.82 -19.82 -15.68
CA ARG A 45 -18.07 -19.56 -14.26
C ARG A 45 -18.09 -20.86 -13.46
N GLN A 46 -18.75 -21.90 -13.96
CA GLN A 46 -18.76 -23.23 -13.32
C GLN A 46 -17.36 -23.84 -13.24
N ALA A 47 -16.54 -23.67 -14.28
CA ALA A 47 -15.15 -24.10 -14.27
C ALA A 47 -14.32 -23.35 -13.22
N ALA A 48 -14.54 -22.04 -13.06
CA ALA A 48 -13.90 -21.23 -12.03
C ALA A 48 -14.33 -21.64 -10.60
N GLU A 49 -15.60 -21.92 -10.38
CA GLU A 49 -16.10 -22.41 -9.09
C GLU A 49 -15.50 -23.78 -8.74
N THR A 50 -15.41 -24.67 -9.73
CA THR A 50 -14.75 -25.98 -9.58
C THR A 50 -13.26 -25.82 -9.27
N TRP A 51 -12.60 -24.86 -9.93
CA TRP A 51 -11.21 -24.54 -9.68
C TRP A 51 -10.98 -23.97 -8.26
N ALA A 52 -11.86 -23.10 -7.77
CA ALA A 52 -11.79 -22.57 -6.41
C ALA A 52 -11.85 -23.69 -5.35
N GLY A 53 -12.69 -24.71 -5.55
CA GLY A 53 -12.70 -25.91 -4.71
C GLY A 53 -11.37 -26.68 -4.75
N THR A 54 -10.76 -26.79 -5.93
CA THR A 54 -9.44 -27.42 -6.13
C THR A 54 -8.33 -26.66 -5.39
N LEU A 55 -8.34 -25.32 -5.44
CA LEU A 55 -7.40 -24.46 -4.70
C LEU A 55 -7.55 -24.64 -3.19
N ALA A 56 -8.78 -24.72 -2.67
CA ALA A 56 -9.03 -24.94 -1.24
C ALA A 56 -8.55 -26.32 -0.75
N GLU A 57 -8.72 -27.37 -1.56
CA GLU A 57 -8.19 -28.71 -1.24
C GLU A 57 -6.65 -28.73 -1.25
N ALA A 58 -6.02 -28.03 -2.20
CA ALA A 58 -4.57 -27.89 -2.26
C ALA A 58 -4.02 -27.18 -1.01
N ARG A 59 -4.62 -26.03 -0.64
CA ARG A 59 -4.27 -25.24 0.56
C ARG A 59 -4.34 -26.08 1.83
N SER A 60 -5.48 -26.74 2.06
CA SER A 60 -5.69 -27.56 3.27
C SER A 60 -4.72 -28.76 3.35
N SER A 61 -4.43 -29.42 2.22
CA SER A 61 -3.45 -30.52 2.16
C SER A 61 -2.03 -30.07 2.52
N LEU A 62 -1.61 -28.90 2.05
CA LEU A 62 -0.29 -28.32 2.32
C LEU A 62 -0.15 -27.85 3.78
N LEU A 63 -1.15 -27.11 4.30
CA LEU A 63 -1.17 -26.68 5.70
C LEU A 63 -1.19 -27.87 6.67
N GLY A 64 -1.97 -28.91 6.36
CA GLY A 64 -2.01 -30.12 7.17
C GLY A 64 -0.65 -30.83 7.26
N THR A 65 0.19 -30.72 6.23
CA THR A 65 1.55 -31.29 6.24
C THR A 65 2.50 -30.51 7.13
N ILE A 66 2.38 -29.17 7.16
CA ILE A 66 3.15 -28.33 8.08
C ILE A 66 2.75 -28.63 9.52
N SER A 67 1.46 -28.77 9.80
CA SER A 67 0.96 -29.07 11.15
C SER A 67 1.25 -30.50 11.62
N ALA A 68 1.34 -31.47 10.70
CA ALA A 68 1.63 -32.87 11.01
C ALA A 68 3.13 -33.18 11.11
N ALA A 69 4.01 -32.23 10.75
CA ALA A 69 5.44 -32.39 10.97
C ALA A 69 5.70 -32.56 12.47
N PRO A 70 6.26 -33.70 12.93
CA PRO A 70 6.53 -33.89 14.35
C PRO A 70 7.48 -32.77 14.81
N ALA A 71 7.17 -32.19 15.97
CA ALA A 71 8.04 -31.23 16.68
C ALA A 71 9.31 -31.91 17.23
N ASP A 72 9.88 -32.85 16.49
CA ASP A 72 11.01 -33.67 16.88
C ASP A 72 12.31 -32.90 16.65
N GLY A 73 12.71 -32.18 17.71
CA GLY A 73 14.11 -31.86 17.96
C GLY A 73 14.31 -30.46 18.55
N PRO A 74 15.13 -30.32 19.62
CA PRO A 74 15.61 -29.02 20.03
C PRO A 74 16.39 -28.42 18.86
N PHE A 75 15.80 -27.41 18.19
CA PHE A 75 16.55 -26.58 17.26
C PHE A 75 17.68 -25.92 18.05
N ALA A 76 18.88 -26.48 17.95
CA ALA A 76 20.08 -25.78 18.34
C ALA A 76 20.10 -24.50 17.50
N PRO A 77 20.08 -23.30 18.09
CA PRO A 77 20.07 -22.06 17.34
C PRO A 77 21.26 -22.08 16.39
N ALA A 78 20.98 -21.89 15.09
CA ALA A 78 22.04 -21.77 14.10
C ALA A 78 23.05 -20.72 14.59
N PRO A 79 24.37 -21.02 14.55
CA PRO A 79 25.38 -20.06 15.00
C PRO A 79 25.23 -18.79 14.19
N ARG A 80 24.79 -17.71 14.86
CA ARG A 80 24.65 -16.39 14.26
C ARG A 80 26.03 -15.94 13.82
N ARG A 81 26.31 -16.04 12.52
CA ARG A 81 27.49 -15.44 11.90
C ARG A 81 27.25 -13.94 11.90
N SER A 82 27.65 -13.27 12.98
CA SER A 82 27.60 -11.82 13.06
C SER A 82 28.44 -11.25 11.92
N LEU A 83 27.81 -10.45 11.06
CA LEU A 83 28.53 -9.65 10.10
C LEU A 83 29.51 -8.76 10.86
N PRO A 84 30.79 -8.70 10.45
CA PRO A 84 31.76 -7.84 11.10
C PRO A 84 31.28 -6.38 10.96
N ALA A 85 31.34 -5.62 12.06
CA ALA A 85 30.85 -4.24 12.12
C ALA A 85 31.41 -3.34 10.98
N GLY A 86 32.59 -3.67 10.44
CA GLY A 86 33.18 -2.97 9.30
C GLY A 86 32.40 -3.10 7.97
N ALA A 87 31.64 -4.18 7.76
CA ALA A 87 30.83 -4.35 6.53
C ALA A 87 29.64 -3.39 6.50
N ILE A 88 29.04 -3.14 7.67
CA ILE A 88 27.91 -2.21 7.83
C ILE A 88 28.38 -0.77 7.54
N ILE A 89 29.54 -0.38 8.09
CA ILE A 89 30.14 0.94 7.86
C ILE A 89 30.43 1.16 6.36
N GLY A 90 30.91 0.13 5.66
CA GLY A 90 31.19 0.20 4.22
C GLY A 90 29.94 0.43 3.36
N ILE A 91 28.83 -0.23 3.66
CA ILE A 91 27.56 -0.08 2.93
C ILE A 91 26.99 1.33 3.13
N VAL A 92 26.99 1.83 4.37
CA VAL A 92 26.47 3.17 4.69
C VAL A 92 27.29 4.27 4.03
N ALA A 93 28.63 4.19 4.09
CA ALA A 93 29.50 5.16 3.44
C ALA A 93 29.37 5.14 1.91
N GLY A 94 29.24 3.96 1.30
CA GLY A 94 29.02 3.81 -0.14
C GLY A 94 27.68 4.38 -0.60
N GLY A 95 26.60 4.13 0.16
CA GLY A 95 25.27 4.68 -0.12
C GLY A 95 25.24 6.20 -0.04
N LEU A 96 25.82 6.80 1.00
CA LEU A 96 25.89 8.25 1.14
C LEU A 96 26.68 8.92 0.01
N ALA A 97 27.78 8.33 -0.43
CA ALA A 97 28.56 8.85 -1.55
C ALA A 97 27.77 8.82 -2.87
N LEU A 98 26.98 7.77 -3.09
CA LEU A 98 26.17 7.61 -4.30
C LEU A 98 24.97 8.57 -4.32
N ILE A 99 24.32 8.79 -3.17
CA ILE A 99 23.27 9.83 -3.02
C ILE A 99 23.87 11.22 -3.26
N ALA A 100 25.02 11.54 -2.65
CA ALA A 100 25.69 12.82 -2.86
C ALA A 100 26.05 13.05 -4.34
N MET A 101 26.50 12.00 -5.04
CA MET A 101 26.79 12.08 -6.47
C MET A 101 25.53 12.30 -7.33
N LEU A 102 24.39 11.69 -6.97
CA LEU A 102 23.12 11.92 -7.66
C LEU A 102 22.58 13.33 -7.45
N VAL A 103 22.67 13.88 -6.24
CA VAL A 103 22.24 15.25 -5.93
C VAL A 103 23.10 16.28 -6.69
N VAL A 104 24.42 16.11 -6.72
CA VAL A 104 25.32 17.00 -7.48
C VAL A 104 25.13 16.85 -9.00
N GLY A 105 24.83 15.64 -9.49
CA GLY A 105 24.56 15.39 -10.91
C GLY A 105 23.22 15.96 -11.41
N GLY A 106 22.17 15.95 -10.57
CA GLY A 106 20.84 16.44 -10.93
C GLY A 106 20.78 17.95 -11.19
N VAL A 107 21.61 18.74 -10.50
CA VAL A 107 21.62 20.20 -10.64
C VAL A 107 22.20 20.67 -11.99
N PHE A 108 23.06 19.88 -12.64
CA PHE A 108 23.66 20.27 -13.92
C PHE A 108 22.80 19.96 -15.16
N ALA A 109 21.73 19.17 -15.05
CA ALA A 109 20.89 18.81 -16.20
C ALA A 109 19.78 19.83 -16.52
N VAL A 110 19.43 20.73 -15.59
CA VAL A 110 18.31 21.68 -15.75
C VAL A 110 18.76 23.04 -16.33
N GLY A 111 20.07 23.25 -16.51
CA GLY A 111 20.63 24.56 -16.88
C GLY A 111 20.66 24.95 -18.36
N LEU A 112 20.17 24.13 -19.30
CA LEU A 112 20.36 24.36 -20.74
C LEU A 112 19.11 24.76 -21.56
N VAL A 113 17.96 25.07 -20.93
CA VAL A 113 16.73 25.44 -21.70
C VAL A 113 16.14 26.81 -21.34
N SER A 114 16.71 27.56 -20.38
CA SER A 114 16.03 28.73 -19.80
C SER A 114 16.42 30.10 -20.38
N ASP A 115 17.00 30.18 -21.57
CA ASP A 115 17.59 31.43 -22.10
C ASP A 115 16.72 32.22 -23.12
N LEU A 116 15.39 32.04 -23.13
CA LEU A 116 14.53 32.69 -24.15
C LEU A 116 13.38 33.57 -23.63
N THR A 117 13.24 33.83 -22.34
CA THR A 117 12.18 34.75 -21.85
C THR A 117 12.63 35.66 -20.71
N ALA A 118 13.63 36.51 -21.00
CA ALA A 118 13.95 37.66 -20.17
C ALA A 118 13.17 38.90 -20.65
N SER A 119 12.08 39.25 -19.97
CA SER A 119 11.60 40.65 -19.94
C SER A 119 10.82 40.98 -18.66
N ASN A 120 11.49 41.68 -17.76
CA ASN A 120 11.00 42.72 -16.86
C ASN A 120 9.92 42.38 -15.82
N GLY A 121 10.37 41.97 -14.62
CA GLY A 121 9.59 42.06 -13.38
C GLY A 121 10.52 42.37 -12.19
N PRO A 122 10.15 43.28 -11.26
CA PRO A 122 11.01 43.69 -10.15
C PRO A 122 11.14 42.59 -9.09
N ALA A 123 12.35 42.51 -8.52
CA ALA A 123 12.80 41.50 -7.58
C ALA A 123 11.99 41.45 -6.26
N PRO A 124 11.47 40.27 -5.84
CA PRO A 124 11.11 40.05 -4.47
C PRO A 124 12.37 39.74 -3.63
N THR A 125 12.48 40.44 -2.51
CA THR A 125 13.47 40.25 -1.45
C THR A 125 13.51 38.80 -0.99
N ALA A 126 14.62 38.11 -1.23
CA ALA A 126 14.87 36.76 -0.76
C ALA A 126 15.10 36.76 0.76
N GLY A 127 14.06 36.40 1.52
CA GLY A 127 14.24 35.76 2.82
C GLY A 127 14.72 34.34 2.57
N GLN A 128 15.92 34.01 3.04
CA GLN A 128 16.46 32.65 2.98
C GLN A 128 15.53 31.72 3.79
N PRO A 129 15.09 30.58 3.22
CA PRO A 129 14.51 29.52 4.03
C PRO A 129 15.58 29.04 5.03
N GLN A 130 15.29 29.20 6.32
CA GLN A 130 16.07 28.56 7.37
C GLN A 130 15.85 27.05 7.25
N GLU A 131 16.82 26.37 6.64
CA GLU A 131 16.96 24.92 6.65
C GLU A 131 17.07 24.49 8.12
N SER A 132 15.99 23.95 8.67
CA SER A 132 15.98 23.36 10.01
C SER A 132 16.75 22.05 9.98
N GLU A 133 18.08 22.15 10.06
CA GLU A 133 18.95 21.04 10.42
C GLU A 133 18.64 20.63 11.88
N GLY A 134 17.93 19.52 12.07
CA GLY A 134 17.85 18.94 13.42
C GLY A 134 16.68 18.02 13.75
N ALA A 135 15.73 17.78 12.83
CA ALA A 135 14.77 16.71 13.03
C ALA A 135 15.36 15.42 12.42
N THR A 136 15.84 14.52 13.27
CA THR A 136 16.13 13.14 12.86
C THR A 136 14.80 12.52 12.49
N ALA A 137 14.39 12.66 11.23
CA ALA A 137 13.20 12.00 10.70
C ALA A 137 13.35 10.51 11.02
N ALA A 138 12.39 9.97 11.77
CA ALA A 138 12.29 8.53 11.93
C ALA A 138 12.27 7.90 10.54
N PRO A 139 12.86 6.70 10.34
CA PRO A 139 12.76 6.02 9.07
C PRO A 139 11.28 5.93 8.68
N SER A 140 10.91 6.58 7.58
CA SER A 140 9.57 6.48 7.02
C SER A 140 9.35 5.04 6.63
N ASP A 141 8.24 4.46 7.10
CA ASP A 141 7.80 3.14 6.69
C ASP A 141 7.53 3.20 5.18
N PRO A 142 8.25 2.42 4.34
CA PRO A 142 8.09 2.52 2.89
C PRO A 142 6.69 2.16 2.40
N ASP A 143 5.90 1.47 3.22
CA ASP A 143 4.55 1.02 2.88
C ASP A 143 3.45 1.98 3.39
N VAL A 144 3.83 3.08 4.03
CA VAL A 144 2.91 4.09 4.56
C VAL A 144 3.30 5.47 4.05
N ASP A 145 2.42 6.09 3.29
CA ASP A 145 2.54 7.51 2.94
C ASP A 145 1.61 8.33 3.82
N ARG A 146 2.14 9.33 4.53
CA ARG A 146 1.39 10.15 5.48
C ARG A 146 1.38 11.61 5.05
N VAL A 147 0.18 12.19 4.99
CA VAL A 147 -0.09 13.60 4.72
C VAL A 147 -0.69 14.21 5.99
N GLU A 148 -0.06 15.26 6.52
CA GLU A 148 -0.54 15.86 7.77
C GLU A 148 -1.81 16.70 7.56
N ALA A 149 -2.57 16.92 8.64
CA ALA A 149 -3.88 17.58 8.58
C ALA A 149 -3.85 18.99 7.95
N TRP A 150 -2.73 19.71 8.10
CA TRP A 150 -2.55 21.04 7.52
C TRP A 150 -2.19 21.00 6.02
N GLU A 151 -1.84 19.83 5.49
CA GLU A 151 -1.50 19.61 4.07
C GLU A 151 -2.69 19.13 3.24
N THR A 152 -3.66 18.44 3.85
CA THR A 152 -4.81 17.84 3.15
C THR A 152 -5.83 18.88 2.66
N ALA A 153 -5.89 20.05 3.29
CA ALA A 153 -6.88 21.10 3.02
C ALA A 153 -8.35 20.65 3.15
N PHE A 154 -8.62 19.57 3.88
CA PHE A 154 -9.99 19.12 4.17
C PHE A 154 -10.75 20.14 5.02
N THR A 155 -12.09 20.15 4.86
CA THR A 155 -12.97 21.03 5.64
C THR A 155 -12.90 20.75 7.14
N PHE A 156 -12.83 19.47 7.51
CA PHE A 156 -12.60 19.01 8.88
C PHE A 156 -11.14 18.53 9.01
N PRO A 157 -10.33 19.11 9.92
CA PRO A 157 -8.91 18.79 10.03
C PRO A 157 -8.67 17.30 10.33
N ALA A 158 -8.03 16.62 9.37
CA ALA A 158 -7.65 15.23 9.50
C ALA A 158 -6.37 14.97 8.71
N ALA A 159 -5.43 14.25 9.35
CA ALA A 159 -4.28 13.67 8.65
C ALA A 159 -4.75 12.41 7.90
N LEU A 160 -4.03 12.06 6.84
CA LEU A 160 -4.33 10.95 5.96
C LEU A 160 -3.11 10.04 5.84
N GLU A 161 -3.31 8.74 6.01
CA GLU A 161 -2.31 7.73 5.67
C GLU A 161 -2.82 6.85 4.52
N PHE A 162 -1.99 6.62 3.52
CA PHE A 162 -2.21 5.63 2.46
C PHE A 162 -1.35 4.40 2.75
N TYR A 163 -1.93 3.22 2.55
CA TYR A 163 -1.28 1.94 2.84
C TYR A 163 -1.11 1.11 1.58
N SER A 164 0.08 0.54 1.39
CA SER A 164 0.39 -0.42 0.32
C SER A 164 0.75 -1.82 0.83
N ASP A 165 0.70 -2.05 2.14
CA ASP A 165 1.01 -3.33 2.78
C ASP A 165 -0.17 -4.30 2.91
N GLY A 166 -1.37 -3.89 2.48
CA GLY A 166 -2.58 -4.72 2.50
C GLY A 166 -3.21 -4.87 3.88
N ARG A 167 -2.86 -4.02 4.87
CA ARG A 167 -3.39 -4.12 6.25
C ARG A 167 -4.91 -4.02 6.32
N TYR A 168 -5.54 -3.31 5.38
CA TYR A 168 -6.98 -3.21 5.24
C TYR A 168 -7.53 -3.97 4.04
N GLY A 169 -6.72 -4.81 3.39
CA GLY A 169 -7.16 -5.59 2.23
C GLY A 169 -8.35 -6.53 2.51
N HIS A 170 -8.58 -6.89 3.77
CA HIS A 170 -9.76 -7.65 4.18
C HIS A 170 -11.08 -6.84 4.18
N LEU A 171 -10.98 -5.50 4.17
CA LEU A 171 -12.12 -4.58 4.05
C LEU A 171 -12.41 -4.22 2.58
N CYS A 172 -11.49 -4.51 1.66
CA CYS A 172 -11.73 -4.37 0.23
C CYS A 172 -12.87 -5.30 -0.20
N GLY A 173 -13.99 -4.70 -0.61
CA GLY A 173 -15.10 -5.45 -1.18
C GLY A 173 -14.67 -6.23 -2.41
N VAL A 174 -15.24 -7.42 -2.60
CA VAL A 174 -14.96 -8.27 -3.77
C VAL A 174 -15.31 -7.62 -5.12
N GLN A 175 -16.08 -6.53 -5.07
CA GLN A 175 -16.48 -5.71 -6.22
C GLN A 175 -15.44 -4.67 -6.67
N TYR A 176 -14.32 -4.50 -5.95
CA TYR A 176 -13.27 -3.52 -6.24
C TYR A 176 -11.93 -4.23 -6.48
N ALA A 177 -11.94 -5.29 -7.28
CA ALA A 177 -10.84 -6.23 -7.36
C ALA A 177 -9.62 -5.67 -8.12
N GLU A 178 -9.82 -4.61 -8.90
CA GLU A 178 -8.79 -3.98 -9.74
C GLU A 178 -8.44 -2.56 -9.27
N GLY A 179 -9.28 -1.92 -8.45
CA GLY A 179 -9.02 -0.60 -7.88
C GLY A 179 -9.52 -0.44 -6.45
N CYS A 180 -8.90 -1.13 -5.47
CA CYS A 180 -9.14 -0.86 -4.05
C CYS A 180 -8.00 -0.04 -3.46
N TRP A 181 -8.34 1.10 -2.86
CA TRP A 181 -7.43 1.97 -2.13
C TRP A 181 -7.63 1.78 -0.62
N GLU A 182 -6.52 1.59 0.08
CA GLU A 182 -6.47 1.43 1.53
C GLU A 182 -5.91 2.70 2.15
N SER A 183 -6.72 3.41 2.93
CA SER A 183 -6.27 4.58 3.68
C SER A 183 -6.87 4.64 5.07
N ALA A 184 -6.40 5.58 5.89
CA ALA A 184 -7.05 5.95 7.14
C ALA A 184 -6.94 7.43 7.42
N LEU A 185 -7.99 7.95 8.07
CA LEU A 185 -8.05 9.32 8.58
C LEU A 185 -7.72 9.34 10.08
N PHE A 186 -7.06 10.41 10.50
CA PHE A 186 -6.78 10.73 11.90
C PHE A 186 -7.28 12.16 12.18
N THR A 187 -8.47 12.28 12.75
CA THR A 187 -9.12 13.58 12.99
C THR A 187 -8.51 14.30 14.20
N GLU A 188 -8.48 15.63 14.20
CA GLU A 188 -7.97 16.40 15.35
C GLU A 188 -9.01 16.60 16.47
N ALA A 189 -10.27 16.24 16.22
CA ALA A 189 -11.39 16.39 17.14
C ALA A 189 -12.42 15.26 16.98
N ASP A 190 -13.19 15.02 18.05
CA ASP A 190 -14.32 14.10 18.03
C ASP A 190 -15.38 14.59 17.04
N CYS A 191 -16.06 13.65 16.40
CA CYS A 191 -17.15 13.92 15.48
C CYS A 191 -18.23 12.86 15.58
N ALA A 192 -19.48 13.26 15.77
CA ALA A 192 -20.58 12.30 15.90
C ALA A 192 -20.90 11.60 14.57
N GLU A 193 -20.74 12.30 13.44
CA GLU A 193 -20.88 11.75 12.09
C GLU A 193 -19.91 12.45 11.13
N LEU A 194 -18.96 11.67 10.62
CA LEU A 194 -17.94 12.08 9.67
C LEU A 194 -18.38 11.69 8.25
N GLU A 195 -18.60 12.68 7.39
CA GLU A 195 -18.82 12.49 5.96
C GLU A 195 -17.48 12.55 5.21
N ILE A 196 -17.20 11.52 4.42
CA ILE A 196 -15.98 11.38 3.63
C ILE A 196 -16.39 11.37 2.15
N GLU A 197 -16.03 12.42 1.43
CA GLU A 197 -16.29 12.54 -0.01
C GLU A 197 -15.14 11.88 -0.78
N LEU A 198 -15.47 10.89 -1.59
CA LEU A 198 -14.54 10.13 -2.42
C LEU A 198 -14.65 10.61 -3.86
N GLY A 199 -13.52 10.80 -4.53
CA GLY A 199 -13.42 11.19 -5.93
C GLY A 199 -12.79 10.09 -6.78
N PHE A 200 -13.30 9.89 -7.99
CA PHE A 200 -12.79 8.93 -8.97
C PHE A 200 -12.63 9.57 -10.35
N ALA A 201 -11.56 9.21 -11.07
CA ALA A 201 -11.32 9.67 -12.45
C ALA A 201 -10.42 8.69 -13.22
N ASN A 202 -10.45 8.77 -14.55
CA ASN A 202 -9.54 8.01 -15.43
C ASN A 202 -8.32 8.82 -15.89
N ASN A 203 -8.28 10.10 -15.53
CA ASN A 203 -7.17 11.00 -15.84
C ASN A 203 -6.34 11.29 -14.58
N PRO A 204 -5.03 10.94 -14.54
CA PRO A 204 -4.17 11.21 -13.39
C PRO A 204 -3.96 12.70 -13.09
N LYS A 205 -4.37 13.58 -14.01
CA LYS A 205 -4.26 15.04 -13.89
C LYS A 205 -5.62 15.71 -13.69
N ALA A 206 -6.67 14.94 -13.40
CA ALA A 206 -7.97 15.50 -13.06
C ALA A 206 -7.83 16.36 -11.80
N LEU A 207 -8.32 17.60 -11.87
CA LEU A 207 -8.39 18.51 -10.71
C LEU A 207 -9.73 18.39 -9.97
N SER A 208 -10.64 17.57 -10.50
CA SER A 208 -11.99 17.35 -9.99
C SER A 208 -12.41 15.94 -10.39
N PRO A 209 -13.18 15.23 -9.56
CA PRO A 209 -13.59 13.88 -9.88
C PRO A 209 -14.59 13.84 -11.03
N GLU A 210 -14.50 12.79 -11.85
CA GLU A 210 -15.53 12.45 -12.85
C GLU A 210 -16.76 11.84 -12.17
N ARG A 211 -16.53 11.10 -11.08
CA ARG A 211 -17.54 10.48 -10.24
C ARG A 211 -17.19 10.73 -8.77
N SER A 212 -18.18 11.13 -7.98
CA SER A 212 -18.04 11.19 -6.52
C SER A 212 -19.00 10.22 -5.83
N SER A 213 -18.59 9.81 -4.63
CA SER A 213 -19.38 9.04 -3.68
C SER A 213 -19.15 9.58 -2.27
N THR A 214 -20.05 9.29 -1.34
CA THR A 214 -19.90 9.70 0.06
C THR A 214 -20.00 8.47 0.94
N VAL A 215 -19.08 8.35 1.88
CA VAL A 215 -19.08 7.36 2.96
C VAL A 215 -19.26 8.10 4.27
N THR A 216 -19.95 7.48 5.23
CA THR A 216 -20.23 8.07 6.54
C THR A 216 -19.74 7.16 7.65
N GLU A 217 -19.02 7.73 8.61
CA GLU A 217 -18.56 7.04 9.82
C GLU A 217 -19.14 7.74 11.06
N SER A 218 -19.66 6.96 12.00
CA SER A 218 -20.29 7.49 13.22
C SER A 218 -19.36 7.34 14.43
N ASP A 219 -19.58 8.16 15.45
CA ASP A 219 -18.88 8.09 16.75
C ASP A 219 -17.35 8.15 16.62
N VAL A 220 -16.84 9.03 15.74
CA VAL A 220 -15.41 9.21 15.49
C VAL A 220 -14.75 9.92 16.67
N VAL A 221 -13.70 9.30 17.21
CA VAL A 221 -12.89 9.83 18.31
C VAL A 221 -11.64 10.51 17.75
N ALA A 222 -11.27 11.67 18.30
CA ALA A 222 -10.07 12.39 17.92
C ALA A 222 -8.82 11.51 18.02
N PHE A 223 -7.95 11.59 17.01
CA PHE A 223 -6.67 10.88 16.89
C PHE A 223 -6.76 9.35 16.81
N ASP A 224 -7.95 8.77 16.91
CA ASP A 224 -8.17 7.37 16.59
C ASP A 224 -8.18 7.17 15.06
N THR A 225 -7.76 5.99 14.64
CA THR A 225 -7.72 5.63 13.22
C THR A 225 -9.12 5.33 12.71
N VAL A 226 -9.52 6.03 11.65
CA VAL A 226 -10.75 5.75 10.90
C VAL A 226 -10.36 5.13 9.55
N PRO A 227 -10.45 3.80 9.39
CA PRO A 227 -10.13 3.15 8.13
C PRO A 227 -11.08 3.61 7.02
N VAL A 228 -10.52 4.02 5.89
CA VAL A 228 -11.28 4.40 4.69
C VAL A 228 -10.82 3.51 3.56
N VAL A 229 -11.63 2.50 3.24
CA VAL A 229 -11.35 1.58 2.14
C VAL A 229 -12.40 1.76 1.08
N PHE A 230 -11.95 2.09 -0.12
CA PHE A 230 -12.83 2.45 -1.22
C PHE A 230 -12.27 1.97 -2.55
N GLY A 231 -13.15 1.84 -3.53
CA GLY A 231 -12.77 1.42 -4.86
C GLY A 231 -13.88 1.63 -5.87
N ASP A 232 -13.49 1.65 -7.14
CA ASP A 232 -14.39 1.65 -8.28
C ASP A 232 -13.62 1.11 -9.51
N ASP A 233 -13.96 -0.11 -9.96
CA ASP A 233 -13.26 -0.78 -11.06
C ASP A 233 -13.48 -0.07 -12.42
N ASP A 234 -14.40 0.89 -12.51
CA ASP A 234 -14.61 1.72 -13.71
C ASP A 234 -13.61 2.90 -13.81
N PHE A 235 -12.75 3.10 -12.79
CA PHE A 235 -11.82 4.22 -12.72
C PHE A 235 -10.38 3.80 -12.34
N ASP A 236 -9.40 4.34 -13.05
CA ASP A 236 -7.97 4.09 -12.80
C ASP A 236 -7.44 4.79 -11.52
N TYR A 237 -8.13 5.83 -11.04
CA TYR A 237 -7.69 6.66 -9.91
C TYR A 237 -8.84 6.94 -8.94
N GLY A 238 -8.51 6.91 -7.64
CA GLY A 238 -9.41 7.27 -6.54
C GLY A 238 -8.67 8.07 -5.47
N TRP A 239 -9.37 9.02 -4.83
CA TRP A 239 -8.84 9.80 -3.71
C TRP A 239 -9.95 10.27 -2.77
N ILE A 240 -9.57 10.79 -1.60
CA ILE A 240 -10.50 11.49 -0.69
C ILE A 240 -10.51 12.96 -1.11
N GLU A 241 -11.65 13.45 -1.58
CA GLU A 241 -11.85 14.82 -2.05
C GLU A 241 -12.02 15.79 -0.86
N ASP A 242 -12.82 15.42 0.13
CA ASP A 242 -13.10 16.26 1.30
C ASP A 242 -13.54 15.41 2.50
N VAL A 243 -13.36 15.95 3.71
CA VAL A 243 -13.80 15.33 4.96
C VAL A 243 -14.58 16.39 5.75
N ARG A 244 -15.80 16.06 6.17
CA ARG A 244 -16.70 16.99 6.88
C ARG A 244 -17.25 16.35 8.14
N CYS A 245 -17.44 17.15 9.18
CA CYS A 245 -18.17 16.74 10.37
C CYS A 245 -19.57 17.36 10.35
N THR A 246 -20.62 16.55 10.25
CA THR A 246 -22.01 17.01 10.07
C THR A 246 -22.79 17.13 11.37
N SER A 247 -22.34 16.46 12.43
CA SER A 247 -22.95 16.54 13.76
C SER A 247 -21.88 16.71 14.85
N LYS A 248 -22.10 17.69 15.72
CA LYS A 248 -21.25 18.04 16.87
C LYS A 248 -21.92 17.68 18.19
#